data_AF-A0A947F468-F1
#
_entry.id   AF-A0A947F468-F1
#
_cell.length_a   1.000
_cell.length_b   1.000
_cell.length_c   1.000
_cell.angle_alpha   90.00
_cell.angle_beta   90.00
_cell.angle_gamma   90.00
#
_symmetry.space_group_name_H-M   'P 1'
#
loop_
_entity.id
_entity.type
_entity.pdbx_description
1 polymer ?
#
loop_
_entity_poly.entity_id
_entity_poly.type
_entity_poly.pdbx_seq_one_letter_code
_entity_poly.pdbx_strand_id
1 'polypeptide(L)' 'METRKFDPVLSVWNITNESEKRRVVQQFLQKHGDYYTKRDFIRFLRKKYRGPLSSNTPSQKNERQEH' A
#
# COMPACT_ATOMS: atom_id res chain seq x y z
N MET A 1 -2.00 16.63 -27.49
CA MET A 1 -2.36 16.77 -26.06
C MET A 1 -2.16 15.40 -25.42
N GLU A 2 -1.02 15.19 -24.78
CA GLU A 2 -0.71 13.90 -24.16
C GLU A 2 -1.54 13.81 -22.87
N THR A 3 -2.58 12.99 -22.88
CA THR A 3 -3.42 12.76 -21.71
C THR A 3 -2.55 12.06 -20.66
N ARG A 4 -2.00 12.85 -19.72
CA ARG A 4 -1.33 12.33 -18.53
C ARG A 4 -2.30 11.37 -17.87
N LYS A 5 -2.10 10.06 -18.08
CA LYS A 5 -2.91 9.01 -17.49
C LYS A 5 -2.74 9.12 -15.98
N PHE A 6 -3.65 9.84 -15.35
CA PHE A 6 -3.67 10.02 -13.91
C PHE A 6 -4.08 8.67 -13.33
N ASP A 7 -3.11 7.93 -12.78
CA ASP A 7 -3.40 6.66 -12.16
C ASP A 7 -4.18 6.98 -10.86
N PRO A 8 -5.47 6.63 -10.75
CA PRO A 8 -6.33 7.08 -9.65
C PRO A 8 -5.79 6.60 -8.29
N VAL A 9 -5.00 5.52 -8.29
CA VAL A 9 -4.29 5.01 -7.11
C VAL A 9 -3.28 6.01 -6.55
N LEU A 10 -2.65 6.83 -7.41
CA LEU A 10 -1.69 7.85 -6.97
C LEU A 10 -2.41 9.01 -6.28
N SER A 11 -3.65 9.30 -6.68
CA SER A 11 -4.49 10.29 -5.99
C SER A 11 -4.84 9.81 -4.58
N VAL A 12 -5.26 8.54 -4.45
CA VAL A 12 -5.55 7.91 -3.15
C VAL A 12 -4.29 7.85 -2.29
N TRP A 13 -3.17 7.44 -2.88
CA TRP A 13 -1.88 7.44 -2.20
C TRP A 13 -1.52 8.84 -1.70
N ASN A 14 -1.73 9.89 -2.51
CA ASN A 14 -1.38 11.25 -2.12
C ASN A 14 -2.15 11.70 -0.87
N ILE A 15 -3.46 11.45 -0.83
CA ILE A 15 -4.35 11.81 0.31
C ILE A 15 -4.27 10.82 1.49
N THR A 16 -3.58 9.69 1.34
CA THR A 16 -3.39 8.72 2.43
C THR A 16 -2.46 9.30 3.49
N ASN A 17 -2.84 9.17 4.76
CA ASN A 17 -2.05 9.61 5.91
C ASN A 17 -0.67 8.95 5.97
N GLU A 18 0.32 9.66 6.52
CA GLU A 18 1.70 9.18 6.59
C GLU A 18 1.82 7.84 7.36
N SER A 19 1.09 7.67 8.46
CA SER A 19 1.07 6.42 9.23
C SER A 19 0.61 5.22 8.38
N GLU A 20 -0.41 5.43 7.54
CA GLU A 20 -0.90 4.40 6.64
C GLU A 20 0.06 4.17 5.47
N LYS A 21 0.69 5.23 4.94
CA LYS A 21 1.77 5.11 3.94
C LYS A 21 2.91 4.26 4.48
N ARG A 22 3.38 4.51 5.70
CA ARG A 22 4.45 3.73 6.35
C ARG A 22 4.06 2.26 6.50
N ARG A 23 2.83 1.98 6.95
CA ARG A 23 2.31 0.59 7.04
C ARG A 23 2.25 -0.11 5.69
N VAL A 24 1.76 0.58 4.67
CA VAL A 24 1.67 0.05 3.29
C VAL A 24 3.06 -0.24 2.72
N VAL A 25 4.02 0.66 2.92
CA VAL A 25 5.42 0.46 2.52
C VAL A 25 6.04 -0.71 3.28
N GLN A 26 5.85 -0.82 4.60
CA GLN A 26 6.36 -1.96 5.36
C GLN A 26 5.77 -3.29 4.88
N GLN A 27 4.46 -3.37 4.63
CA GLN A 27 3.83 -4.58 4.07
C GLN A 27 4.39 -4.92 2.69
N PHE A 28 4.66 -3.90 1.87
CA PHE A 28 5.23 -4.09 0.56
C PHE A 28 6.67 -4.61 0.63
N LEU A 29 7.52 -4.00 1.47
CA LEU A 29 8.91 -4.42 1.68
C LEU A 29 9.00 -5.84 2.26
N GLN A 30 8.15 -6.20 3.23
CA GLN A 30 8.10 -7.57 3.76
C GLN A 30 7.76 -8.60 2.68
N LYS A 31 7.00 -8.20 1.65
CA LYS A 31 6.54 -9.11 0.60
C LYS A 31 7.49 -9.20 -0.59
N HIS A 32 8.14 -8.10 -0.95
CA HIS A 32 9.01 -8.01 -2.13
C HIS A 32 10.52 -8.05 -1.79
N GLY A 33 10.91 -7.80 -0.54
CA GLY A 33 12.30 -7.63 -0.15
C GLY A 33 12.92 -6.34 -0.72
N ASP A 34 14.24 -6.32 -0.88
CA ASP A 34 15.00 -5.17 -1.40
C ASP A 34 14.95 -5.02 -2.93
N TYR A 35 14.53 -6.07 -3.65
CA TYR A 35 14.48 -6.06 -5.12
C TYR A 35 13.07 -5.79 -5.62
N TYR A 36 12.70 -4.51 -5.66
CA TYR A 36 11.43 -4.07 -6.22
C TYR A 36 11.60 -2.91 -7.20
N THR A 37 10.70 -2.83 -8.18
CA THR A 37 10.63 -1.67 -9.07
C THR A 37 9.48 -0.76 -8.66
N LYS A 38 9.54 0.50 -9.14
CA LYS A 38 8.41 1.44 -9.02
C LYS A 38 7.10 0.86 -9.59
N ARG A 39 7.17 0.03 -10.63
CA ARG A 39 5.98 -0.61 -11.23
C ARG A 39 5.37 -1.65 -10.29
N ASP A 40 6.18 -2.38 -9.54
CA ASP A 40 5.70 -3.36 -8.55
C ASP A 40 4.99 -2.67 -7.40
N PHE A 41 5.55 -1.55 -6.93
CA PHE A 41 4.89 -0.74 -5.90
C PHE A 41 3.54 -0.21 -6.37
N ILE A 42 3.47 0.38 -7.57
CA ILE A 42 2.19 0.86 -8.14
C ILE A 42 1.19 -0.29 -8.30
N ARG A 43 1.64 -1.47 -8.75
CA ARG A 43 0.79 -2.67 -8.85
C ARG A 43 0.27 -3.12 -7.48
N PHE A 44 1.11 -3.06 -6.46
CA PHE A 44 0.73 -3.37 -5.08
C PHE A 44 -0.33 -2.39 -4.56
N LEU A 45 -0.11 -1.08 -4.75
CA LEU A 45 -1.09 -0.05 -4.38
C LEU A 45 -2.42 -0.27 -5.12
N ARG A 46 -2.37 -0.57 -6.43
CA ARG A 46 -3.58 -0.88 -7.19
C ARG A 46 -4.29 -2.09 -6.59
N LYS A 47 -3.59 -3.16 -6.23
CA LYS A 47 -4.23 -4.32 -5.58
C LYS A 47 -4.82 -3.97 -4.21
N LYS A 48 -4.15 -3.13 -3.42
CA LYS A 48 -4.60 -2.72 -2.08
C LYS A 48 -5.84 -1.83 -2.13
N TYR A 49 -5.87 -0.86 -3.04
CA TYR A 49 -6.95 0.13 -3.14
C TYR A 49 -8.04 -0.19 -4.17
N ARG A 50 -7.85 -1.18 -5.06
CA ARG A 50 -8.87 -1.68 -6.02
C ARG A 50 -9.80 -2.74 -5.41
N GLY A 51 -9.56 -3.17 -4.17
CA GLY A 51 -10.45 -4.08 -3.46
C GLY A 51 -11.84 -3.45 -3.22
N PRO A 52 -12.90 -4.26 -3.09
CA PRO A 52 -14.28 -3.77 -3.00
C PRO A 52 -14.52 -3.09 -1.65
N LEU A 53 -14.14 -1.80 -1.49
CA LEU A 53 -14.56 -0.85 -0.45
C LEU A 53 -14.64 -1.34 1.02
N SER A 54 -14.13 -2.52 1.37
CA SER A 54 -14.53 -3.20 2.58
C SER A 54 -13.33 -3.77 3.31
N SER A 55 -13.26 -3.39 4.58
CA SER A 55 -12.64 -4.11 5.68
C SER A 55 -11.20 -4.55 5.45
N ASN A 56 -10.25 -3.66 5.78
CA ASN A 56 -9.09 -4.08 6.53
C ASN A 56 -8.47 -2.87 7.22
N THR A 57 -9.20 -2.43 8.25
CA THR A 57 -8.65 -1.90 9.50
C THR A 57 -7.35 -2.67 9.82
N PRO A 58 -6.28 -1.98 10.22
CA PRO A 58 -5.01 -2.62 10.53
C PRO A 58 -5.20 -3.44 11.80
N SER A 59 -5.42 -4.75 11.64
CA SER A 59 -5.28 -5.70 12.73
C SER A 59 -3.82 -5.65 13.15
N GLN A 60 -3.55 -4.90 14.22
CA GLN A 60 -2.36 -5.05 15.03
C GLN A 60 -2.22 -6.53 15.37
N LYS A 61 -1.40 -7.26 14.60
CA LYS A 61 -0.74 -8.45 15.11
C LYS A 61 0.36 -7.98 16.05
N ASN A 62 -0.06 -7.52 17.22
CA ASN A 62 0.81 -7.25 18.34
C ASN A 62 0.43 -8.21 19.46
N GLU A 63 0.72 -9.49 19.26
CA GLU A 63 0.79 -10.45 20.35
C GLU A 63 2.16 -11.11 20.30
N ARG A 64 3.16 -10.35 20.74
CA ARG A 64 4.26 -10.93 21.50
C ARG A 64 3.63 -11.36 22.83
N GLN A 65 3.45 -12.65 23.06
CA GLN A 65 3.45 -13.20 24.40
C GLN A 65 4.68 -14.08 24.51
N GLU A 66 5.74 -13.48 25.04
CA GLU A 66 6.72 -14.20 25.85
C GLU A 66 6.08 -14.35 27.24
N HIS A 67 5.72 -15.57 27.64
CA HIS A 67 6.05 -16.18 28.95
C HIS A 67 5.55 -17.63 29.01
#